data_AF-A0A183DKY4-F1
#
_entry.id   AF-A0A183DKY4-F1
#
_cell.length_a   1.000
_cell.length_b   1.000
_cell.length_c   1.000
_cell.angle_alpha   90.00
_cell.angle_beta   90.00
_cell.angle_gamma   90.00
#
_symmetry.space_group_name_H-M   'P 1'
#
loop_
_entity.id
_entity.type
_entity.pdbx_description
1 polymer ?
#
loop_
_entity_poly.entity_id
_entity_poly.type
_entity_poly.pdbx_seq_one_letter_code
_entity_poly.pdbx_strand_id
1 'polypeptide(L)'
;MHIPFMSMCQFIFYMGWMKVAEVIMNPFGDDDDDLEINWLIDRNLQVGMTIADETWEPQLIKDQYWMVKTAEPMYSVDAVKERYNPQVGSVSNIKWAFTLAISISDLDPYLFDFYFQFYFKVIV
;
A
#
# COMPACT_ATOMS: atom_id res chain seq x y z
N MET A 1 34.04 -36.67 -25.07
CA MET A 1 34.14 -36.03 -23.74
C MET A 1 32.77 -35.46 -23.41
N HIS A 2 32.11 -35.95 -22.36
CA HIS A 2 30.79 -35.45 -21.96
C HIS A 2 30.98 -34.20 -21.09
N ILE A 3 30.38 -33.09 -21.51
CA ILE A 3 30.33 -31.85 -20.73
C ILE A 3 29.41 -32.11 -19.52
N PRO A 4 29.86 -31.85 -18.27
CA PRO A 4 29.06 -32.09 -17.07
C PRO A 4 28.01 -30.98 -16.88
N PHE A 5 26.89 -31.10 -17.58
CA PHE A 5 25.81 -30.10 -17.60
C PHE A 5 25.25 -29.79 -16.20
N MET A 6 24.94 -30.81 -15.39
CA MET A 6 24.35 -30.60 -14.07
C MET A 6 25.26 -29.83 -13.11
N SER A 7 26.56 -30.11 -13.12
CA SER A 7 27.53 -29.39 -12.29
C SER A 7 27.73 -27.95 -12.77
N MET A 8 27.62 -27.69 -14.07
CA MET A 8 27.61 -26.34 -14.64
C MET A 8 26.41 -25.51 -14.16
N CYS A 9 25.20 -26.10 -14.17
CA CYS A 9 24.01 -25.43 -13.64
C CYS A 9 24.14 -25.12 -12.16
N GLN A 10 24.60 -26.07 -11.35
CA GLN A 10 24.85 -25.86 -9.92
C GLN A 10 25.85 -24.73 -9.68
N PHE A 11 26.94 -24.69 -10.45
CA PHE A 11 27.93 -23.63 -10.35
C PHE A 11 27.35 -22.24 -10.64
N ILE A 12 26.53 -22.12 -11.71
CA ILE A 12 25.87 -20.85 -12.06
C ILE A 12 24.92 -20.39 -10.95
N PHE A 13 24.15 -21.29 -10.33
CA PHE A 13 23.26 -20.92 -9.24
C PHE A 13 24.01 -20.43 -8.00
N TYR A 14 25.07 -21.15 -7.57
CA TYR A 14 25.82 -20.75 -6.39
C TYR A 14 26.63 -19.47 -6.59
N MET A 15 27.32 -19.35 -7.75
CA MET A 15 28.06 -18.14 -8.07
C MET A 15 27.14 -16.96 -8.36
N GLY A 16 26.01 -17.19 -9.04
CA GLY A 16 25.02 -16.16 -9.33
C GLY A 16 24.41 -15.58 -8.06
N TRP A 17 24.01 -16.43 -7.09
CA TRP A 17 23.48 -15.95 -5.82
C TRP A 17 24.53 -15.16 -5.02
N MET A 18 25.79 -15.64 -4.99
CA MET A 18 26.88 -14.91 -4.36
C MET A 18 27.11 -13.54 -5.01
N LYS A 19 27.08 -13.46 -6.34
CA LYS A 19 27.26 -12.20 -7.08
C LYS A 19 26.15 -11.19 -6.85
N VAL A 20 24.90 -11.65 -6.70
CA VAL A 20 23.79 -10.76 -6.29
C VAL A 20 24.07 -10.13 -4.93
N ALA A 21 24.57 -10.92 -3.96
CA ALA A 21 24.91 -10.40 -2.64
C ALA A 21 26.10 -9.43 -2.69
N GLU A 22 27.06 -9.64 -3.59
CA GLU A 22 28.20 -8.74 -3.80
C GLU A 22 27.77 -7.36 -4.30
N VAL A 23 26.90 -7.31 -5.32
CA VAL A 23 26.36 -6.05 -5.87
C VAL A 23 25.56 -5.28 -4.81
N ILE A 24 24.75 -5.97 -4.00
CA ILE A 24 23.92 -5.32 -2.97
C ILE A 24 24.75 -4.87 -1.74
N MET A 25 25.97 -5.38 -1.58
CA MET A 25 26.78 -5.09 -0.39
C MET A 25 27.20 -3.62 -0.31
N ASN A 26 27.45 -2.98 -1.45
CA ASN A 26 27.76 -1.55 -1.53
C ASN A 26 27.03 -0.89 -2.71
N PRO A 27 25.75 -0.52 -2.54
CA PRO A 27 24.92 0.04 -3.62
C PRO A 27 25.22 1.53 -3.93
N PHE A 28 26.31 2.07 -3.38
CA PHE A 28 26.69 3.49 -3.46
C PHE A 28 28.01 3.70 -4.23
N GLY A 29 28.46 2.68 -4.96
CA GLY A 29 29.62 2.78 -5.82
C GLY A 29 29.33 3.51 -7.13
N ASP A 30 30.09 3.14 -8.15
CA ASP A 30 30.00 3.67 -9.53
C ASP A 30 29.76 2.53 -10.52
N ASP A 31 29.34 1.35 -10.04
CA ASP A 31 29.00 0.22 -10.90
C ASP A 31 27.65 0.47 -11.59
N ASP A 32 27.42 -0.15 -12.75
CA ASP A 32 26.21 0.09 -13.57
C ASP A 32 24.88 -0.23 -12.84
N ASP A 33 24.92 -1.10 -11.82
CA ASP A 33 23.76 -1.52 -11.02
C ASP A 33 23.63 -0.75 -9.69
N ASP A 34 24.53 0.21 -9.41
CA ASP A 34 24.50 1.05 -8.21
C ASP A 34 23.43 2.17 -8.30
N LEU A 35 23.14 2.78 -7.16
CA LEU A 35 22.19 3.88 -7.10
C LEU A 35 22.77 5.16 -7.71
N GLU A 36 21.99 5.83 -8.56
CA GLU A 36 22.31 7.15 -9.11
C GLU A 36 22.11 8.28 -8.07
N ILE A 37 22.95 8.31 -7.03
CA ILE A 37 22.82 9.27 -5.92
C ILE A 37 23.04 10.71 -6.40
N ASN A 38 23.97 10.94 -7.31
CA ASN A 38 24.27 12.28 -7.83
C ASN A 38 23.02 12.89 -8.48
N TRP A 39 22.31 12.12 -9.31
CA TRP A 39 21.05 12.56 -9.91
C TRP A 39 19.98 12.83 -8.85
N LEU A 40 19.88 11.96 -7.84
CA LEU A 40 18.92 12.13 -6.75
C LEU A 40 19.16 13.42 -5.96
N ILE A 41 20.42 13.74 -5.67
CA ILE A 41 20.80 14.97 -4.96
C ILE A 41 20.43 16.20 -5.81
N ASP A 42 20.81 16.21 -7.08
CA ASP A 42 20.53 17.33 -7.99
C ASP A 42 19.03 17.57 -8.13
N ARG A 43 18.25 16.50 -8.33
CA ARG A 43 16.79 16.56 -8.43
C ARG A 43 16.16 17.10 -7.15
N ASN A 44 16.59 16.61 -6.00
CA ASN A 44 16.01 17.04 -4.72
C ASN A 44 16.36 18.48 -4.37
N LEU A 45 17.59 18.91 -4.68
CA LEU A 45 17.98 20.30 -4.51
C LEU A 45 17.16 21.21 -5.43
N GLN A 46 17.03 20.85 -6.71
CA GLN A 46 16.25 21.61 -7.68
C GLN A 46 14.78 21.73 -7.25
N VAL A 47 14.10 20.60 -7.01
CA VAL A 47 12.68 20.59 -6.62
C VAL A 47 12.47 21.28 -5.27
N GLY A 48 13.37 21.09 -4.31
CA GLY A 48 13.31 21.75 -3.01
C GLY A 48 13.39 23.27 -3.12
N MET A 49 14.31 23.79 -3.93
CA MET A 49 14.44 25.23 -4.18
C MET A 49 13.22 25.78 -4.94
N THR A 50 12.73 25.06 -5.96
CA THR A 50 11.49 25.44 -6.67
C THR A 50 10.29 25.54 -5.74
N ILE A 51 10.13 24.61 -4.80
CA ILE A 51 9.02 24.66 -3.82
C ILE A 51 9.18 25.88 -2.89
N ALA A 52 10.40 26.15 -2.41
CA ALA A 52 10.65 27.26 -1.49
C ALA A 52 10.47 28.65 -2.15
N ASP A 53 10.90 28.80 -3.41
CA ASP A 53 10.87 30.08 -4.13
C ASP A 53 9.56 30.30 -4.92
N GLU A 54 9.03 29.27 -5.58
CA GLU A 54 7.92 29.37 -6.54
C GLU A 54 6.60 28.83 -5.98
N THR A 55 6.23 29.22 -4.76
CA THR A 55 4.89 28.89 -4.24
C THR A 55 3.84 29.81 -4.88
N TRP A 56 3.35 29.44 -6.07
CA TRP A 56 2.17 30.07 -6.66
C TRP A 56 0.90 29.34 -6.20
N GLU A 57 0.08 30.01 -5.38
CA GLU A 57 -1.24 29.47 -5.00
C GLU A 57 -2.21 29.56 -6.20
N PRO A 58 -2.74 28.43 -6.71
CA PRO A 58 -3.73 28.47 -7.77
C PRO A 58 -5.05 29.06 -7.24
N GLN A 59 -5.81 29.72 -8.12
CA GLN A 59 -7.11 30.25 -7.76
C GLN A 59 -8.09 29.12 -7.42
N LEU A 60 -8.90 29.31 -6.36
CA LEU A 60 -9.94 28.37 -5.97
C LEU A 60 -11.10 28.41 -6.98
N ILE A 61 -11.23 27.34 -7.77
CA ILE A 61 -12.28 27.17 -8.77
C ILE A 61 -13.05 25.89 -8.46
N LYS A 62 -14.37 25.92 -8.61
CA LYS A 62 -15.22 24.73 -8.46
C LYS A 62 -14.91 23.75 -9.58
N ASP A 63 -14.66 22.50 -9.23
CA ASP A 63 -14.36 21.45 -10.21
C ASP A 63 -15.63 20.98 -10.95
N GLN A 64 -15.44 20.16 -11.98
CA GLN A 64 -16.51 19.64 -12.84
C GLN A 64 -17.57 18.84 -12.07
N TYR A 65 -17.21 18.24 -10.94
CA TYR A 65 -18.08 17.38 -10.13
C TYR A 65 -18.65 18.08 -8.89
N TRP A 66 -18.45 19.40 -8.73
CA TRP A 66 -18.83 20.17 -7.54
C TRP A 66 -20.30 20.00 -7.09
N MET A 67 -21.23 19.77 -8.03
CA MET A 67 -22.66 19.61 -7.75
C MET A 67 -23.11 18.15 -7.61
N VAL A 68 -22.23 17.17 -7.85
CA VAL A 68 -22.57 15.74 -7.89
C VAL A 68 -22.17 15.09 -6.56
N LYS A 69 -23.03 14.24 -6.00
CA LYS A 69 -22.75 13.53 -4.73
C LYS A 69 -21.65 12.46 -4.86
N THR A 70 -21.50 11.88 -6.04
CA THR A 70 -20.54 10.82 -6.32
C THR A 70 -19.87 11.14 -7.64
N ALA A 71 -18.58 11.47 -7.60
CA ALA A 71 -17.78 11.69 -8.79
C ALA A 71 -17.35 10.33 -9.36
N GLU A 72 -17.79 10.01 -10.57
CA GLU A 72 -17.37 8.82 -11.29
C GLU A 72 -16.19 9.19 -12.20
N PRO A 73 -14.99 8.62 -11.99
CA PRO A 73 -13.86 8.88 -12.86
C PRO A 73 -14.15 8.33 -14.27
N MET A 74 -13.67 9.04 -15.28
CA MET A 74 -13.74 8.57 -16.66
C MET A 74 -12.64 7.53 -16.91
N TYR A 75 -13.00 6.41 -17.53
CA TYR A 75 -12.06 5.36 -17.91
C TYR A 75 -11.86 5.34 -19.43
N SER A 76 -10.65 5.00 -19.87
CA SER A 76 -10.41 4.68 -21.28
C SER A 76 -11.15 3.40 -21.67
N VAL A 77 -11.47 3.22 -22.96
CA VAL A 77 -12.20 2.03 -23.46
C VAL A 77 -11.54 0.69 -23.10
N ASP A 78 -10.21 0.70 -22.92
CA ASP A 78 -9.43 -0.46 -22.48
C ASP A 78 -9.56 -0.70 -20.98
N ALA A 79 -9.49 0.36 -20.16
CA ALA A 79 -9.61 0.30 -18.70
C ALA A 79 -11.05 -0.01 -18.22
N VAL A 80 -12.07 0.31 -19.02
CA VAL A 80 -13.49 0.02 -18.69
C VAL A 80 -13.74 -1.49 -18.48
N LYS A 81 -12.93 -2.35 -19.10
CA LYS A 81 -13.06 -3.81 -18.96
C LYS A 81 -12.40 -4.36 -17.68
N GLU A 82 -11.63 -3.54 -16.97
CA GLU A 82 -11.03 -3.95 -15.70
C GLU A 82 -12.09 -4.09 -14.61
N ARG A 83 -11.98 -5.15 -13.79
CA ARG A 83 -12.95 -5.40 -12.73
C ARG A 83 -12.78 -4.37 -11.63
N TYR A 84 -13.79 -3.52 -11.43
CA TYR A 84 -13.87 -2.63 -10.28
C TYR A 84 -14.38 -3.39 -9.05
N ASN A 85 -13.46 -3.84 -8.19
CA ASN A 85 -13.75 -4.53 -6.94
C ASN A 85 -13.21 -3.73 -5.74
N PRO A 86 -13.94 -2.71 -5.25
CA PRO A 86 -13.50 -1.96 -4.09
C PRO A 86 -13.47 -2.86 -2.86
N GLN A 87 -12.44 -2.71 -2.02
CA GLN A 87 -12.33 -3.44 -0.77
C GLN A 87 -13.39 -2.90 0.21
N VAL A 88 -14.47 -3.65 0.39
CA VAL A 88 -15.54 -3.32 1.35
C VAL A 88 -15.24 -3.79 2.78
N GLY A 89 -14.19 -4.59 2.97
CA GLY A 89 -13.80 -5.18 4.26
C GLY A 89 -14.53 -6.49 4.56
N SER A 90 -13.86 -7.41 5.27
CA SER A 90 -14.32 -8.78 5.52
C SER A 90 -15.62 -8.89 6.35
N VAL A 91 -15.99 -7.81 7.06
CA VAL A 91 -17.15 -7.74 7.98
C VAL A 91 -18.31 -6.92 7.41
N SER A 92 -18.19 -6.40 6.19
CA SER A 92 -19.17 -5.49 5.57
C SER A 92 -20.60 -6.01 5.46
N ASN A 93 -20.81 -7.33 5.51
CA ASN A 93 -22.11 -7.97 5.34
C ASN A 93 -22.73 -8.51 6.63
N ILE A 94 -22.16 -8.17 7.81
CA ILE A 94 -22.77 -8.55 9.09
C ILE A 94 -23.96 -7.63 9.37
N LYS A 95 -25.16 -8.15 9.16
CA LYS A 95 -26.41 -7.54 9.64
C LYS A 95 -26.55 -7.85 11.12
N TRP A 96 -26.25 -6.89 11.99
CA TRP A 96 -26.59 -6.97 13.41
C TRP A 96 -28.11 -6.91 13.57
N ALA A 97 -28.75 -8.06 13.68
CA ALA A 97 -30.12 -8.14 14.19
C ALA A 97 -30.10 -7.91 15.71
N PHE A 98 -29.72 -6.71 16.17
CA PHE A 98 -30.03 -6.26 17.53
C PHE A 98 -31.48 -5.72 17.54
N THR A 99 -32.39 -6.58 17.11
CA THR A 99 -33.84 -6.40 17.20
C THR A 99 -34.43 -7.72 17.65
N LEU A 100 -33.97 -8.17 18.81
CA LEU A 100 -34.86 -8.83 19.75
C LEU A 100 -34.68 -8.08 21.06
N ALA A 101 -35.81 -7.52 21.50
CA ALA A 101 -36.01 -6.95 22.81
C ALA A 101 -35.45 -7.87 23.89
N ILE A 102 -34.24 -7.60 24.34
CA ILE A 102 -33.89 -7.82 25.73
C ILE A 102 -33.88 -6.41 26.30
N SER A 103 -34.92 -6.11 27.08
CA SER A 103 -34.92 -4.91 27.89
C SER A 103 -33.60 -4.90 28.66
N ILE A 104 -32.81 -3.85 28.51
CA ILE A 104 -31.54 -3.67 29.24
C ILE A 104 -31.76 -3.68 30.76
N SER A 105 -33.01 -3.71 31.23
CA SER A 105 -33.41 -4.01 32.61
C SER A 105 -33.21 -5.46 33.05
N ASP A 106 -33.09 -6.42 32.14
CA ASP A 106 -33.13 -7.86 32.45
C ASP A 106 -31.76 -8.55 32.36
N LEU A 107 -30.72 -7.82 31.96
CA LEU A 107 -29.34 -8.28 31.94
C LEU A 107 -28.66 -7.93 33.26
N ASP A 108 -28.16 -8.95 33.97
CA ASP A 108 -27.32 -8.76 35.16
C ASP A 108 -26.19 -7.77 34.83
N PRO A 109 -26.03 -6.68 35.60
CA PRO A 109 -25.06 -5.62 35.30
C PRO A 109 -23.61 -6.15 35.20
N TYR A 110 -23.31 -7.28 35.84
CA TYR A 110 -22.00 -7.94 35.77
C TYR A 110 -21.73 -8.66 34.43
N LEU A 111 -22.76 -9.10 33.72
CA LEU A 111 -22.61 -9.77 32.42
C LEU A 111 -22.31 -8.78 31.31
N PHE A 112 -22.88 -7.56 31.40
CA PHE A 112 -22.59 -6.46 30.48
C PHE A 112 -21.13 -6.02 30.57
N ASP A 113 -20.61 -5.83 31.79
CA ASP A 113 -19.21 -5.49 32.02
C ASP A 113 -18.27 -6.59 31.52
N PHE A 114 -18.62 -7.86 31.74
CA PHE A 114 -17.81 -8.98 31.22
C PHE A 114 -17.73 -8.98 29.69
N TYR A 115 -18.85 -8.80 28.98
CA TYR A 115 -18.86 -8.77 27.52
C TYR A 115 -18.13 -7.56 26.95
N PHE A 116 -18.33 -6.37 27.53
CA PHE A 116 -17.67 -5.15 27.07
C PHE A 116 -16.14 -5.22 27.30
N GLN A 117 -15.72 -5.76 28.44
CA GLN A 117 -14.32 -5.87 28.78
C GLN A 117 -13.59 -6.97 28.00
N PHE A 118 -14.27 -8.07 27.65
CA PHE A 118 -13.71 -9.10 26.77
C PHE A 118 -13.57 -8.58 25.32
N TYR A 119 -14.54 -7.82 24.82
CA TYR A 119 -14.50 -7.27 23.46
C TYR A 119 -13.35 -6.27 23.26
N PHE A 120 -13.10 -5.41 24.25
CA PHE A 120 -11.98 -4.46 24.17
C PHE A 120 -10.61 -5.10 24.40
N LYS A 121 -10.52 -6.18 25.18
CA LYS A 121 -9.24 -6.82 25.52
C LYS A 121 -8.73 -7.80 24.46
N VAL A 122 -9.56 -8.20 23.50
CA VAL A 122 -9.18 -9.05 22.36
C VAL A 122 -8.78 -8.23 21.13
N ILE A 123 -9.09 -6.93 21.10
CA ILE A 123 -8.87 -6.04 19.94
C ILE A 123 -7.65 -5.10 20.13
N VAL A 124 -6.97 -5.13 21.28
CA VAL A 124 -5.69 -4.42 21.52
C VAL A 124 -4.58 -5.40 21.82
#